data_AF-A0AA35LN69-F1
#
_entry.id   AF-A0AA35LN69-F1
#
_cell.length_a   1.000
_cell.length_b   1.000
_cell.length_c   1.000
_cell.angle_alpha   90.00
_cell.angle_beta   90.00
_cell.angle_gamma   90.00
#
_symmetry.space_group_name_H-M   'P 1'
#
loop_
_entity.id
_entity.type
_entity.pdbx_description
1 polymer ?
#
loop_
_entity_poly.entity_id
_entity_poly.type
_entity_poly.pdbx_seq_one_letter_code
_entity_poly.pdbx_strand_id
1 'polypeptide(L)'
;MALNNAAAAAAAAAPAPAAGGAPPPPPPVLTPQDVMHGLIGTGNFFTIAQQLAAGAAYWEVATHCAQTAFQKVPDTKGDSTSRWGTVRQGPNEPYAVFIDRLYDSLKRQIADTQVQEVIMKQLAFDNANEDCRVALRPLISQQGINIADMLKACQSIGSESHKARLLAAALSQAANPMKDKLCFGCNKPGHFRAQCRSTGSQSGKRPPSKCPICKKGFHWANQCHSNPANQNQTSSQGQSSQNQGNRQTGPPRAPVNQ
;
A
#
# COMPACT_ATOMS: atom_id res chain seq x y z
N MET A 1 10.55 34.03 -20.40
CA MET A 1 9.43 34.60 -19.60
C MET A 1 9.59 34.43 -18.07
N ALA A 2 10.58 33.68 -17.56
CA ALA A 2 10.78 33.50 -16.11
C ALA A 2 11.64 34.58 -15.41
N LEU A 3 12.20 35.54 -16.16
CA LEU A 3 13.06 36.61 -15.60
C LEU A 3 12.27 37.81 -15.06
N ASN A 4 11.01 37.97 -15.44
CA ASN A 4 10.25 39.19 -15.09
C ASN A 4 9.55 39.12 -13.72
N ASN A 5 9.39 37.94 -13.12
CA ASN A 5 8.61 37.80 -11.88
C ASN A 5 9.47 37.81 -10.60
N ALA A 6 10.77 37.58 -10.69
CA ALA A 6 11.65 37.61 -9.51
C ALA A 6 11.96 39.05 -9.03
N ALA A 7 11.90 40.03 -9.93
CA ALA A 7 12.14 41.44 -9.59
C ALA A 7 10.98 42.10 -8.81
N ALA A 8 9.78 41.49 -8.80
CA ALA A 8 8.59 42.09 -8.19
C ALA A 8 8.38 41.70 -6.71
N ALA A 9 9.08 40.70 -6.18
CA ALA A 9 8.81 40.14 -4.86
C ALA A 9 9.61 40.77 -3.69
N ALA A 10 10.62 41.61 -3.98
CA ALA A 10 11.47 42.21 -2.96
C ALA A 10 10.97 43.59 -2.45
N ALA A 11 9.65 43.81 -2.43
CA ALA A 11 9.04 45.11 -2.08
C ALA A 11 8.18 45.10 -0.79
N ALA A 12 8.20 44.02 0.01
CA ALA A 12 7.30 43.91 1.17
C ALA A 12 8.01 43.39 2.42
N ALA A 13 8.81 44.25 3.07
CA ALA A 13 8.98 44.31 4.53
C ALA A 13 10.04 45.36 4.89
N ALA A 14 9.63 46.60 5.11
CA ALA A 14 10.47 47.58 5.81
C ALA A 14 9.66 48.17 6.99
N PRO A 15 10.18 48.15 8.23
CA PRO A 15 9.59 48.90 9.32
C PRO A 15 9.71 50.40 9.05
N ALA A 16 8.64 51.16 9.32
CA ALA A 16 8.59 52.60 9.09
C ALA A 16 9.69 53.36 9.87
N PRO A 17 10.49 54.22 9.22
CA PRO A 17 11.37 55.12 9.94
C PRO A 17 10.71 56.48 10.19
N ALA A 18 11.05 57.05 11.34
CA ALA A 18 10.65 58.36 11.81
C ALA A 18 11.11 59.49 10.87
N ALA A 19 10.39 60.61 10.96
CA ALA A 19 10.49 61.81 10.14
C ALA A 19 11.92 62.39 10.04
N GLY A 20 12.29 62.90 8.85
CA GLY A 20 13.27 63.98 8.71
C GLY A 20 14.48 63.77 7.79
N GLY A 21 14.61 62.65 7.07
CA GLY A 21 15.71 62.42 6.13
C GLY A 21 15.21 62.37 4.68
N ALA A 22 15.99 62.93 3.75
CA ALA A 22 15.79 62.72 2.31
C ALA A 22 15.59 61.22 2.01
N PRO A 23 14.71 60.85 1.07
CA PRO A 23 14.49 59.44 0.75
C PRO A 23 15.83 58.80 0.38
N PRO A 24 16.16 57.60 0.92
CA PRO A 24 17.36 56.89 0.52
C PRO A 24 17.33 56.72 -1.01
N PRO A 25 18.47 56.88 -1.70
CA PRO A 25 18.51 56.65 -3.13
C PRO A 25 17.97 55.24 -3.41
N PRO A 26 17.14 55.05 -4.46
CA PRO A 26 16.67 53.73 -4.81
C PRO A 26 17.88 52.82 -4.97
N PRO A 27 17.84 51.57 -4.44
CA PRO A 27 18.94 50.65 -4.63
C PRO A 27 19.23 50.55 -6.13
N PRO A 28 20.51 50.50 -6.54
CA PRO A 28 20.86 50.40 -7.95
C PRO A 28 20.11 49.20 -8.53
N VAL A 29 19.30 49.44 -9.54
CA VAL A 29 18.50 48.41 -10.20
C VAL A 29 19.49 47.51 -10.95
N LEU A 30 19.86 46.40 -10.31
CA LEU A 30 20.72 45.39 -10.93
C LEU A 30 20.00 44.81 -12.14
N THR A 31 20.62 44.93 -13.31
CA THR A 31 20.03 44.35 -14.51
C THR A 31 20.24 42.82 -14.50
N PRO A 32 19.39 42.04 -15.19
CA PRO A 32 19.61 40.60 -15.37
C PRO A 32 20.98 40.28 -16.00
N GLN A 33 21.53 41.23 -16.76
CA GLN A 33 22.82 41.11 -17.43
C GLN A 33 23.98 41.28 -16.44
N ASP A 34 23.87 42.21 -15.49
CA ASP A 34 24.85 42.39 -14.42
C ASP A 34 24.93 41.15 -13.51
N VAL A 35 23.77 40.57 -13.16
CA VAL A 35 23.69 39.32 -12.40
C VAL A 35 24.37 38.18 -13.17
N MET A 36 24.10 38.07 -14.47
CA MET A 36 24.69 37.03 -15.30
C MET A 36 26.20 37.18 -15.39
N HIS A 37 26.70 38.37 -15.73
CA HIS A 37 28.13 38.67 -15.83
C HIS A 37 28.88 38.33 -14.55
N GLY A 38 28.30 38.64 -13.40
CA GLY A 38 28.91 38.30 -12.13
C GLY A 38 28.87 36.81 -11.79
N LEU A 39 27.81 36.08 -12.15
CA LEU A 39 27.73 34.62 -11.98
C LEU A 39 28.78 33.87 -12.82
N ILE A 40 29.09 34.37 -14.03
CA ILE A 40 30.11 33.77 -14.91
C ILE A 40 31.50 34.40 -14.74
N GLY A 41 31.66 35.39 -13.86
CA GLY A 41 32.93 36.06 -13.62
C GLY A 41 33.46 36.84 -14.84
N THR A 42 32.58 37.45 -15.62
CA THR A 42 32.94 38.25 -16.80
C THR A 42 32.63 39.73 -16.59
N GLY A 43 33.16 40.58 -17.46
CA GLY A 43 32.94 42.03 -17.39
C GLY A 43 33.51 42.62 -16.10
N ASN A 44 32.67 43.36 -15.36
CA ASN A 44 33.05 44.02 -14.11
C ASN A 44 33.33 43.04 -12.95
N PHE A 45 33.27 41.74 -13.18
CA PHE A 45 33.53 40.69 -12.19
C PHE A 45 34.69 39.78 -12.59
N PHE A 46 35.52 40.22 -13.54
CA PHE A 46 36.64 39.44 -14.07
C PHE A 46 37.77 39.23 -13.04
N THR A 47 37.97 40.18 -12.13
CA THR A 47 39.01 40.10 -11.09
C THR A 47 38.42 39.89 -9.71
N ILE A 48 39.18 39.21 -8.84
CA ILE A 48 38.79 38.97 -7.44
C ILE A 48 38.55 40.30 -6.70
N ALA A 49 39.37 41.34 -6.98
CA ALA A 49 39.20 42.65 -6.37
C ALA A 49 37.86 43.31 -6.74
N GLN A 50 37.43 43.20 -8.00
CA GLN A 50 36.15 43.75 -8.44
C GLN A 50 34.96 42.92 -7.92
N GLN A 51 35.12 41.60 -7.77
CA GLN A 51 34.10 40.76 -7.12
C GLN A 51 33.89 41.16 -5.65
N LEU A 52 34.97 41.37 -4.90
CA LEU A 52 34.90 41.82 -3.50
C LEU A 52 34.31 43.24 -3.36
N ALA A 53 34.43 44.06 -4.40
CA ALA A 53 33.83 45.40 -4.43
C ALA A 53 32.32 45.38 -4.75
N ALA A 54 31.74 44.23 -5.07
CA ALA A 54 30.32 44.11 -5.38
C ALA A 54 29.45 44.25 -4.12
N GLY A 55 28.36 45.01 -4.23
CA GLY A 55 27.44 45.28 -3.12
C GLY A 55 26.63 44.06 -2.66
N ALA A 56 26.14 44.09 -1.41
CA ALA A 56 25.39 42.99 -0.81
C ALA A 56 24.13 42.58 -1.60
N ALA A 57 23.43 43.56 -2.20
CA ALA A 57 22.25 43.31 -3.05
C ALA A 57 22.55 42.43 -4.27
N TYR A 58 23.75 42.54 -4.84
CA TYR A 58 24.17 41.70 -5.96
C TYR A 58 24.37 40.26 -5.50
N TRP A 59 25.05 40.07 -4.36
CA TRP A 59 25.30 38.74 -3.82
C TRP A 59 24.03 38.01 -3.40
N GLU A 60 23.01 38.71 -2.90
CA GLU A 60 21.70 38.12 -2.59
C GLU A 60 21.05 37.52 -3.84
N VAL A 61 20.96 38.31 -4.92
CA VAL A 61 20.35 37.87 -6.18
C VAL A 61 21.17 36.76 -6.84
N ALA A 62 22.49 36.93 -6.91
CA ALA A 62 23.39 35.92 -7.47
C ALA A 62 23.29 34.58 -6.70
N THR A 63 23.27 34.64 -5.37
CA THR A 63 23.11 33.45 -4.51
C THR A 63 21.77 32.78 -4.76
N HIS A 64 20.67 33.54 -4.81
CA HIS A 64 19.34 32.99 -5.10
C HIS A 64 19.28 32.32 -6.48
N CYS A 65 19.84 32.96 -7.51
CA CYS A 65 19.92 32.39 -8.86
C CYS A 65 20.76 31.11 -8.88
N ALA A 66 21.92 31.12 -8.22
CA ALA A 66 22.79 29.95 -8.13
C ALA A 66 22.11 28.79 -7.39
N GLN A 67 21.45 29.05 -6.24
CA GLN A 67 20.70 28.05 -5.49
C GLN A 67 19.57 27.44 -6.32
N THR A 68 18.80 28.28 -7.02
CA THR A 68 17.70 27.83 -7.88
C THR A 68 18.21 26.99 -9.05
N ALA A 69 19.35 27.37 -9.64
CA ALA A 69 19.99 26.60 -10.71
C ALA A 69 20.49 25.25 -10.19
N PHE A 70 21.11 25.23 -9.01
CA PHE A 70 21.66 24.01 -8.41
C PHE A 70 20.56 22.98 -8.10
N GLN A 71 19.39 23.42 -7.62
CA GLN A 71 18.24 22.54 -7.39
C GLN A 71 17.73 21.84 -8.66
N LYS A 72 18.04 22.36 -9.86
CA LYS A 72 17.66 21.75 -11.13
C LYS A 72 18.69 20.75 -11.66
N VAL A 73 19.89 20.71 -11.09
CA VAL A 73 20.98 19.82 -11.53
C VAL A 73 20.78 18.42 -10.93
N PRO A 74 20.66 17.36 -11.75
CA PRO A 74 20.46 16.00 -11.27
C PRO A 74 21.64 15.51 -10.41
N ASP A 75 21.36 14.72 -9.37
CA ASP A 75 22.38 14.26 -8.42
C ASP A 75 23.27 13.15 -8.97
N THR A 76 22.78 12.37 -9.95
CA THR A 76 23.54 11.29 -10.59
C THR A 76 23.96 11.67 -12.00
N LYS A 77 25.18 11.26 -12.40
CA LYS A 77 25.74 11.48 -13.75
C LYS A 77 24.91 10.83 -14.89
N GLY A 78 23.88 10.03 -14.57
CA GLY A 78 23.06 9.29 -15.54
C GLY A 78 21.57 9.64 -15.58
N ASP A 79 21.02 10.31 -14.55
CA ASP A 79 19.58 10.67 -14.50
C ASP A 79 19.25 12.04 -15.10
N SER A 80 20.19 12.61 -15.84
CA SER A 80 19.97 13.85 -16.58
C SER A 80 18.80 13.66 -17.53
N THR A 81 17.62 14.19 -17.14
CA THR A 81 16.36 14.30 -17.90
C THR A 81 15.32 13.19 -17.78
N SER A 82 15.37 12.32 -16.77
CA SER A 82 14.22 11.43 -16.52
C SER A 82 12.96 12.27 -16.26
N ARG A 83 12.03 12.25 -17.21
CA ARG A 83 10.72 12.92 -17.08
C ARG A 83 9.99 12.27 -15.92
N TRP A 84 9.24 13.04 -15.13
CA TRP A 84 8.52 12.47 -13.98
C TRP A 84 7.60 11.29 -14.37
N GLY A 85 7.11 11.24 -15.62
CA GLY A 85 6.31 10.12 -16.14
C GLY A 85 7.07 8.82 -16.45
N THR A 86 8.41 8.85 -16.54
CA THR A 86 9.23 7.65 -16.81
C THR A 86 9.70 6.96 -15.53
N VAL A 87 9.52 7.60 -14.37
CA VAL A 87 9.91 7.03 -13.07
C VAL A 87 8.93 5.92 -12.69
N ARG A 88 9.42 4.68 -12.72
CA ARG A 88 8.69 3.47 -12.32
C ARG A 88 9.46 2.70 -11.27
N GLN A 89 8.72 2.04 -10.38
CA GLN A 89 9.30 1.19 -9.36
C GLN A 89 9.88 -0.08 -10.00
N GLY A 90 11.12 -0.42 -9.65
CA GLY A 90 11.74 -1.68 -10.02
C GLY A 90 11.11 -2.91 -9.32
N PRO A 91 11.33 -4.13 -9.83
CA PRO A 91 10.74 -5.35 -9.26
C PRO A 91 11.23 -5.66 -7.84
N ASN A 92 12.48 -5.31 -7.52
CA ASN A 92 13.09 -5.51 -6.19
C ASN A 92 13.35 -4.18 -5.46
N GLU A 93 12.86 -3.07 -5.99
CA GLU A 93 13.11 -1.76 -5.41
C GLU A 93 12.14 -1.49 -4.24
N PRO A 94 12.64 -1.09 -3.06
CA PRO A 94 11.78 -0.66 -1.97
C PRO A 94 10.91 0.52 -2.38
N TYR A 95 9.63 0.51 -1.99
CA TYR A 95 8.68 1.55 -2.39
C TYR A 95 9.12 2.96 -1.96
N ALA A 96 9.77 3.09 -0.80
CA ALA A 96 10.30 4.38 -0.33
C ALA A 96 11.35 4.99 -1.27
N VAL A 97 12.24 4.16 -1.84
CA VAL A 97 13.26 4.64 -2.79
C VAL A 97 12.62 5.11 -4.09
N PHE A 98 11.59 4.41 -4.56
CA PHE A 98 10.83 4.82 -5.73
C PHE A 98 10.12 6.18 -5.52
N ILE A 99 9.48 6.36 -4.36
CA ILE A 99 8.80 7.60 -3.99
C ILE A 99 9.79 8.78 -3.92
N ASP A 100 11.00 8.55 -3.41
CA ASP A 100 12.04 9.57 -3.34
C ASP A 100 12.48 10.03 -4.74
N ARG A 101 12.81 9.07 -5.62
CA ARG A 101 13.16 9.36 -7.02
C ARG A 101 12.04 10.09 -7.78
N LEU A 102 10.78 9.71 -7.52
CA LEU A 102 9.62 10.36 -8.12
C LEU A 102 9.45 11.79 -7.62
N TYR A 103 9.62 12.02 -6.31
CA TYR A 103 9.52 13.33 -5.69
C TYR A 103 10.60 14.29 -6.23
N ASP A 104 11.85 13.83 -6.28
CA ASP A 104 12.95 14.62 -6.83
C ASP A 104 12.76 14.95 -8.30
N SER A 105 12.27 13.98 -9.08
CA SER A 105 11.96 14.22 -10.49
C SER A 105 10.85 15.27 -10.67
N LEU A 106 9.82 15.27 -9.81
CA LEU A 106 8.73 16.23 -9.87
C LEU A 106 9.18 17.63 -9.41
N LYS A 107 9.92 17.71 -8.29
CA LYS A 107 10.44 18.97 -7.75
C LYS A 107 11.31 19.72 -8.75
N ARG A 108 12.06 18.99 -9.59
CA ARG A 108 12.91 19.57 -10.63
C ARG A 108 12.12 20.11 -11.83
N GLN A 109 10.93 19.56 -12.11
CA GLN A 109 10.16 19.83 -13.34
C GLN A 109 8.94 20.71 -13.11
N ILE A 110 8.39 20.76 -11.89
CA ILE A 110 7.14 21.45 -11.57
C ILE A 110 7.41 22.46 -10.45
N ALA A 111 7.11 23.73 -10.72
CA ALA A 111 7.28 24.81 -9.74
C ALA A 111 6.10 24.93 -8.77
N ASP A 112 4.91 24.51 -9.19
CA ASP A 112 3.69 24.56 -8.37
C ASP A 112 3.62 23.34 -7.45
N THR A 113 3.65 23.60 -6.13
CA THR A 113 3.62 22.57 -5.08
C THR A 113 2.32 21.81 -5.01
N GLN A 114 1.18 22.45 -5.34
CA GLN A 114 -0.13 21.79 -5.32
C GLN A 114 -0.25 20.80 -6.48
N VAL A 115 0.20 21.23 -7.68
CA VAL A 115 0.26 20.36 -8.86
C VAL A 115 1.25 19.22 -8.63
N GLN A 116 2.39 19.49 -8.00
CA GLN A 116 3.35 18.45 -7.60
C GLN A 116 2.70 17.40 -6.71
N GLU A 117 1.96 17.79 -5.67
CA GLU A 117 1.33 16.85 -4.73
C GLU A 117 0.28 15.96 -5.41
N VAL A 118 -0.57 16.55 -6.27
CA VAL A 118 -1.61 15.81 -7.01
C VAL A 118 -0.97 14.78 -7.94
N ILE A 119 0.05 15.19 -8.72
CA ILE A 119 0.75 14.29 -9.64
C ILE A 119 1.50 13.20 -8.87
N MET A 120 2.15 13.57 -7.75
CA MET A 120 2.84 12.64 -6.88
C MET A 120 1.92 11.53 -6.40
N LYS A 121 0.74 11.88 -5.86
CA LYS A 121 -0.25 10.90 -5.37
C LYS A 121 -0.73 9.95 -6.45
N GLN A 122 -0.94 10.44 -7.68
CA GLN A 122 -1.38 9.59 -8.78
C GLN A 122 -0.27 8.63 -9.23
N LEU A 123 0.93 9.14 -9.51
CA LEU A 123 2.04 8.32 -10.00
C LEU A 123 2.58 7.37 -8.94
N ALA A 124 2.49 7.73 -7.66
CA ALA A 124 2.84 6.85 -6.54
C ALA A 124 2.07 5.53 -6.57
N PHE A 125 0.84 5.52 -7.12
CA PHE A 125 0.08 4.28 -7.33
C PHE A 125 0.32 3.69 -8.72
N ASP A 126 0.13 4.48 -9.77
CA ASP A 126 0.09 3.96 -11.15
C ASP A 126 1.43 3.35 -11.59
N ASN A 127 2.54 3.91 -11.10
CA ASN A 127 3.89 3.50 -11.45
C ASN A 127 4.54 2.56 -10.41
N ALA A 128 3.79 2.15 -9.39
CA ALA A 128 4.23 1.14 -8.42
C ALA A 128 4.29 -0.26 -9.05
N ASN A 129 5.11 -1.14 -8.47
CA ASN A 129 5.19 -2.55 -8.87
C ASN A 129 3.88 -3.28 -8.51
N GLU A 130 3.65 -4.48 -9.08
CA GLU A 130 2.37 -5.19 -8.87
C GLU A 130 2.09 -5.50 -7.40
N ASP A 131 3.10 -5.93 -6.64
CA ASP A 131 2.94 -6.25 -5.22
C ASP A 131 2.51 -5.02 -4.41
N CYS A 132 3.13 -3.87 -4.63
CA CYS A 132 2.75 -2.59 -4.02
C CYS A 132 1.36 -2.15 -4.48
N ARG A 133 1.04 -2.26 -5.78
CA ARG A 133 -0.31 -1.92 -6.28
C ARG A 133 -1.40 -2.76 -5.61
N VAL A 134 -1.19 -4.07 -5.43
CA VAL A 134 -2.15 -4.94 -4.74
C VAL A 134 -2.36 -4.49 -3.29
N ALA A 135 -1.30 -4.12 -2.57
CA ALA A 135 -1.41 -3.61 -1.20
C ALA A 135 -2.06 -2.21 -1.12
N LEU A 136 -1.90 -1.37 -2.15
CA LEU A 136 -2.41 0.00 -2.19
C LEU A 136 -3.87 0.09 -2.66
N ARG A 137 -4.38 -0.86 -3.47
CA ARG A 137 -5.78 -0.92 -3.91
C ARG A 137 -6.82 -0.69 -2.79
N PRO A 138 -6.76 -1.39 -1.64
CA PRO A 138 -7.75 -1.18 -0.57
C PRO A 138 -7.66 0.20 0.06
N LEU A 139 -6.47 0.82 0.03
CA LEU A 139 -6.27 2.15 0.57
C LEU A 139 -6.88 3.17 -0.37
N ILE A 140 -6.65 3.10 -1.69
CA ILE A 140 -7.05 4.12 -2.69
C ILE A 140 -8.54 4.46 -2.73
N SER A 141 -9.40 3.53 -2.30
CA SER A 141 -10.84 3.79 -2.17
C SER A 141 -11.19 4.66 -0.95
N GLN A 142 -10.24 4.92 -0.05
CA GLN A 142 -10.42 5.77 1.13
C GLN A 142 -10.21 7.25 0.78
N GLN A 143 -11.05 8.13 1.32
CA GLN A 143 -10.86 9.56 1.17
C GLN A 143 -9.71 10.05 2.07
N GLY A 144 -8.82 10.89 1.55
CA GLY A 144 -7.79 11.57 2.34
C GLY A 144 -6.48 10.80 2.54
N ILE A 145 -6.18 9.81 1.70
CA ILE A 145 -4.92 9.04 1.77
C ILE A 145 -3.72 9.95 1.56
N ASN A 146 -2.71 9.76 2.41
CA ASN A 146 -1.42 10.38 2.28
C ASN A 146 -0.36 9.39 1.77
N ILE A 147 0.70 9.91 1.13
CA ILE A 147 1.88 9.13 0.73
C ILE A 147 2.48 8.38 1.94
N ALA A 148 2.40 8.97 3.14
CA ALA A 148 2.85 8.30 4.37
C ALA A 148 2.11 6.98 4.65
N ASP A 149 0.82 6.90 4.35
CA ASP A 149 0.03 5.68 4.54
C ASP A 149 0.34 4.66 3.45
N MET A 150 0.57 5.12 2.22
CA MET A 150 1.05 4.28 1.12
C MET A 150 2.43 3.68 1.44
N LEU A 151 3.35 4.47 2.01
CA LEU A 151 4.67 4.01 2.47
C LEU A 151 4.56 2.92 3.54
N LYS A 152 3.68 3.10 4.54
CA LYS A 152 3.45 2.10 5.59
C LYS A 152 2.88 0.79 5.03
N ALA A 153 1.92 0.88 4.11
CA ALA A 153 1.31 -0.29 3.49
C ALA A 153 2.34 -1.13 2.71
N CYS A 154 3.27 -0.46 2.04
CA CYS A 154 4.29 -1.11 1.22
C CYS A 154 5.56 -1.52 1.98
N GLN A 155 5.67 -1.24 3.28
CA GLN A 155 6.90 -1.46 4.06
C GLN A 155 7.32 -2.93 4.12
N SER A 156 6.35 -3.86 4.20
CA SER A 156 6.62 -5.30 4.31
C SER A 156 6.76 -6.01 2.96
N ILE A 157 6.53 -5.29 1.85
CA ILE A 157 6.55 -5.82 0.49
C ILE A 157 7.99 -6.04 0.05
N GLY A 158 8.26 -7.16 -0.63
CA GLY A 158 9.62 -7.57 -1.00
C GLY A 158 10.41 -8.28 0.11
N SER A 159 9.91 -8.31 1.35
CA SER A 159 10.52 -9.13 2.43
C SER A 159 10.41 -10.63 2.12
N GLU A 160 11.34 -11.43 2.66
CA GLU A 160 11.29 -12.89 2.49
C GLU A 160 9.97 -13.49 3.01
N SER A 161 9.46 -12.97 4.13
CA SER A 161 8.16 -13.37 4.68
C SER A 161 7.00 -13.07 3.71
N HIS A 162 7.04 -11.94 3.00
CA HIS A 162 6.04 -11.61 1.99
C HIS A 162 6.14 -12.57 0.79
N LYS A 163 7.36 -12.83 0.29
CA LYS A 163 7.60 -13.79 -0.80
C LYS A 163 7.15 -15.22 -0.43
N ALA A 164 7.43 -15.66 0.80
CA ALA A 164 7.00 -16.96 1.30
C ALA A 164 5.46 -17.07 1.37
N ARG A 165 4.77 -16.01 1.80
CA ARG A 165 3.29 -15.98 1.81
C ARG A 165 2.71 -16.03 0.40
N LEU A 166 3.28 -15.29 -0.55
CA LEU A 166 2.91 -15.34 -1.96
C LEU A 166 3.09 -16.75 -2.53
N LEU A 167 4.23 -17.39 -2.27
CA LEU A 167 4.49 -18.76 -2.69
C LEU A 167 3.49 -19.74 -2.07
N ALA A 168 3.22 -19.65 -0.76
CA ALA A 168 2.25 -20.49 -0.08
C ALA A 168 0.81 -20.28 -0.61
N ALA A 169 0.43 -19.05 -0.92
CA ALA A 169 -0.87 -18.73 -1.52
C ALA A 169 -1.00 -19.24 -2.97
N ALA A 170 0.08 -19.18 -3.75
CA ALA A 170 0.10 -19.76 -5.10
C ALA A 170 0.02 -21.30 -5.03
N LEU A 171 0.78 -21.92 -4.13
CA LEU A 171 0.74 -23.36 -3.90
C LEU A 171 -0.63 -23.82 -3.40
N SER A 172 -1.31 -23.09 -2.51
CA SER A 172 -2.66 -23.48 -2.04
C SER A 172 -3.73 -23.33 -3.12
N GLN A 173 -3.58 -22.37 -4.04
CA GLN A 173 -4.43 -22.26 -5.22
C GLN A 173 -4.21 -23.45 -6.18
N ALA A 174 -2.97 -23.83 -6.42
CA ALA A 174 -2.62 -25.00 -7.25
C ALA A 174 -2.95 -26.34 -6.57
N ALA A 175 -2.86 -26.41 -5.25
CA ALA A 175 -3.06 -27.60 -4.44
C ALA A 175 -4.53 -27.85 -4.06
N ASN A 176 -5.50 -27.24 -4.76
CA ASN A 176 -6.91 -27.59 -4.67
C ASN A 176 -7.36 -28.49 -5.85
N PRO A 177 -6.85 -29.74 -5.99
CA PRO A 177 -7.33 -30.66 -7.02
C PRO A 177 -8.76 -31.16 -6.75
N MET A 178 -9.42 -30.67 -5.69
CA MET A 178 -10.67 -31.20 -5.14
C MET A 178 -11.90 -30.36 -5.50
N LYS A 179 -11.70 -29.12 -6.01
CA LYS A 179 -12.80 -28.25 -6.47
C LYS A 179 -13.46 -28.81 -7.74
N ASP A 180 -12.68 -29.38 -8.64
CA ASP A 180 -13.17 -29.88 -9.93
C ASP A 180 -13.36 -31.40 -9.99
N LYS A 181 -12.88 -32.14 -8.97
CA LYS A 181 -13.05 -33.59 -8.91
C LYS A 181 -14.39 -33.95 -8.28
N LEU A 182 -15.17 -34.73 -9.02
CA LEU A 182 -16.46 -35.25 -8.60
C LEU A 182 -16.26 -36.42 -7.62
N CYS A 183 -17.11 -36.49 -6.59
CA CYS A 183 -17.15 -37.67 -5.73
C CYS A 183 -17.64 -38.89 -6.52
N PHE A 184 -16.82 -39.95 -6.59
CA PHE A 184 -17.15 -41.24 -7.24
C PHE A 184 -18.42 -41.94 -6.69
N GLY A 185 -19.02 -41.40 -5.64
CA GLY A 185 -20.20 -41.96 -5.01
C GLY A 185 -21.52 -41.24 -5.23
N CYS A 186 -21.48 -39.93 -5.45
CA CYS A 186 -22.68 -39.09 -5.58
C CYS A 186 -22.56 -38.03 -6.68
N ASN A 187 -21.44 -38.02 -7.40
CA ASN A 187 -21.11 -37.08 -8.46
C ASN A 187 -21.22 -35.60 -8.04
N LYS A 188 -21.03 -35.29 -6.76
CA LYS A 188 -20.96 -33.91 -6.28
C LYS A 188 -19.49 -33.53 -6.05
N PRO A 189 -19.05 -32.33 -6.48
CA PRO A 189 -17.67 -31.88 -6.29
C PRO A 189 -17.37 -31.58 -4.81
N GLY A 190 -16.09 -31.42 -4.49
CA GLY A 190 -15.64 -30.92 -3.18
C GLY A 190 -15.43 -31.96 -2.08
N HIS A 191 -15.59 -33.26 -2.36
CA HIS A 191 -15.27 -34.33 -1.39
C HIS A 191 -14.95 -35.66 -2.07
N PHE A 192 -14.19 -36.53 -1.39
CA PHE A 192 -13.94 -37.91 -1.85
C PHE A 192 -15.04 -38.87 -1.35
N ARG A 193 -15.14 -40.07 -1.95
CA ARG A 193 -16.09 -41.13 -1.55
C ARG A 193 -16.04 -41.43 -0.05
N ALA A 194 -14.86 -41.41 0.57
CA ALA A 194 -14.68 -41.65 2.00
C ALA A 194 -15.32 -40.58 2.90
N GLN A 195 -15.46 -39.35 2.40
CA GLN A 195 -16.08 -38.21 3.10
C GLN A 195 -17.50 -37.94 2.58
N CYS A 196 -18.06 -38.89 1.82
CA CYS A 196 -19.34 -38.73 1.16
C CYS A 196 -20.49 -38.97 2.12
N ARG A 197 -21.14 -37.88 2.53
CA ARG A 197 -22.32 -37.93 3.41
C ARG A 197 -23.50 -38.70 2.82
N SER A 198 -23.54 -38.96 1.51
CA SER A 198 -24.59 -39.79 0.88
C SER A 198 -24.33 -41.30 1.00
N THR A 199 -23.14 -41.71 1.43
CA THR A 199 -22.82 -43.13 1.68
C THR A 199 -23.04 -43.54 3.13
N GLY A 200 -23.21 -42.57 4.02
CA GLY A 200 -23.77 -42.79 5.36
C GLY A 200 -25.28 -42.91 5.27
N SER A 201 -25.77 -44.14 5.17
CA SER A 201 -27.18 -44.54 5.33
C SER A 201 -28.12 -44.10 4.21
N GLN A 202 -28.82 -45.10 3.64
CA GLN A 202 -30.06 -44.96 2.89
C GLN A 202 -31.21 -44.41 3.77
N SER A 203 -30.99 -43.36 4.57
CA SER A 203 -32.01 -42.72 5.42
C SER A 203 -32.83 -41.66 4.67
N GLY A 204 -33.01 -41.83 3.35
CA GLY A 204 -33.63 -40.83 2.49
C GLY A 204 -34.89 -41.25 1.73
N LYS A 205 -35.24 -42.54 1.67
CA LYS A 205 -36.45 -43.00 0.95
C LYS A 205 -37.44 -43.63 1.91
N ARG A 206 -38.35 -42.85 2.51
CA ARG A 206 -39.45 -43.43 3.32
C ARG A 206 -40.16 -44.52 2.48
N PRO A 207 -40.44 -45.72 3.04
CA PRO A 207 -41.09 -46.77 2.28
C PRO A 207 -42.46 -46.29 1.80
N PRO A 208 -42.90 -46.73 0.60
CA PRO A 208 -44.13 -46.25 -0.01
C PRO A 208 -45.40 -46.70 0.72
N SER A 209 -45.31 -47.74 1.57
CA SER A 209 -46.41 -48.29 2.35
C SER A 209 -46.21 -48.12 3.85
N LYS A 210 -47.32 -48.12 4.60
CA LYS A 210 -47.29 -48.12 6.07
C LYS A 210 -46.58 -49.38 6.55
N CYS A 211 -45.82 -49.26 7.65
CA CYS A 211 -45.08 -50.38 8.22
C CYS A 211 -46.01 -51.60 8.45
N PRO A 212 -45.68 -52.80 7.94
CA PRO A 212 -46.56 -53.97 8.04
C PRO A 212 -46.68 -54.51 9.48
N ILE A 213 -45.74 -54.17 10.37
CA ILE A 213 -45.73 -54.65 11.77
C ILE A 213 -46.66 -53.81 12.65
N CYS A 214 -46.41 -52.50 12.76
CA CYS A 214 -47.20 -51.64 13.64
C CYS A 214 -48.36 -50.92 12.94
N LYS A 215 -48.44 -51.01 11.60
CA LYS A 215 -49.41 -50.32 10.74
C LYS A 215 -49.46 -48.80 10.90
N LYS A 216 -48.49 -48.22 11.63
CA LYS A 216 -48.40 -46.80 11.99
C LYS A 216 -47.13 -46.19 11.38
N GLY A 217 -47.33 -45.26 10.45
CA GLY A 217 -46.23 -44.51 9.82
C GLY A 217 -45.47 -45.25 8.71
N PHE A 218 -44.62 -44.50 8.02
CA PHE A 218 -43.84 -44.94 6.86
C PHE A 218 -42.37 -45.09 7.27
N HIS A 219 -42.03 -46.26 7.83
CA HIS A 219 -40.69 -46.70 8.20
C HIS A 219 -40.55 -48.20 7.87
N TRP A 220 -39.32 -48.67 7.66
CA TRP A 220 -39.09 -50.08 7.33
C TRP A 220 -39.27 -50.98 8.56
N ALA A 221 -39.65 -52.24 8.33
CA ALA A 221 -39.90 -53.22 9.39
C ALA A 221 -38.73 -53.39 10.38
N ASN A 222 -37.49 -53.29 9.89
CA ASN A 222 -36.28 -53.36 10.72
C ASN A 222 -36.07 -52.15 11.64
N GLN A 223 -36.73 -51.02 11.37
CA GLN A 223 -36.68 -49.79 12.17
C GLN A 223 -37.93 -49.60 13.04
N CYS A 224 -38.86 -50.57 13.03
CA CYS A 224 -40.07 -50.51 13.82
C CYS A 224 -39.77 -50.79 15.30
N HIS A 225 -40.12 -49.85 16.19
CA HIS A 225 -39.98 -50.02 17.65
C HIS A 225 -40.88 -51.14 18.21
N SER A 226 -41.91 -51.54 17.45
CA SER A 226 -42.78 -52.67 17.78
C SER A 226 -42.32 -53.98 17.14
N ASN A 227 -41.13 -54.01 16.52
CA ASN A 227 -40.55 -55.24 16.00
C ASN A 227 -39.99 -56.07 17.15
N PRO A 228 -40.49 -57.30 17.39
CA PRO A 228 -39.99 -58.16 18.47
C PRO A 228 -38.50 -58.51 18.34
N ALA A 229 -37.91 -58.44 17.13
CA ALA A 229 -36.47 -58.61 16.93
C ALA A 229 -35.62 -57.43 17.46
N ASN A 230 -36.21 -56.24 17.64
CA ASN A 230 -35.51 -55.04 18.11
C ASN A 230 -35.68 -54.79 19.62
N GLN A 231 -36.66 -55.44 20.27
CA GLN A 231 -36.88 -55.33 21.72
C GLN A 231 -35.78 -55.99 22.56
N ASN A 232 -34.94 -56.83 21.97
CA ASN A 232 -33.84 -57.51 22.66
C ASN A 232 -32.50 -56.76 22.64
N GLN A 233 -32.45 -55.51 22.15
CA GLN A 233 -31.23 -54.68 22.20
C GLN A 233 -31.31 -53.48 23.15
N THR A 234 -32.44 -53.26 23.82
CA THR A 234 -32.62 -52.19 24.80
C THR A 234 -32.87 -52.74 26.20
N SER A 235 -31.89 -53.47 26.75
CA SER A 235 -31.80 -53.79 28.18
C SER A 235 -30.36 -54.13 28.58
N SER A 236 -29.47 -53.13 28.55
CA SER A 236 -28.25 -53.09 29.38
C SER A 236 -27.67 -51.67 29.35
N GLN A 237 -28.37 -50.72 29.98
CA GLN A 237 -27.73 -49.48 30.41
C GLN A 237 -27.22 -49.69 31.84
N GLY A 238 -25.93 -49.96 31.95
CA GLY A 238 -25.22 -50.13 33.20
C GLY A 238 -23.70 -49.97 33.02
N GLN A 239 -23.22 -48.77 33.36
CA GLN A 239 -21.86 -48.43 33.81
C GLN A 239 -20.66 -48.30 32.82
N SER A 240 -20.00 -47.15 32.98
CA SER A 240 -18.55 -46.88 32.82
C SER A 240 -18.02 -46.84 31.37
N SER A 241 -16.98 -46.09 31.00
CA SER A 241 -16.25 -44.94 31.53
C SER A 241 -15.33 -44.51 30.37
N GLN A 242 -15.00 -43.22 30.32
CA GLN A 242 -13.74 -42.67 29.79
C GLN A 242 -13.40 -42.73 28.28
N ASN A 243 -13.31 -41.49 27.75
CA ASN A 243 -12.09 -40.91 27.15
C ASN A 243 -11.86 -41.13 25.64
N GLN A 244 -12.08 -40.07 24.85
CA GLN A 244 -11.02 -39.22 24.25
C GLN A 244 -11.62 -38.32 23.16
N GLY A 245 -11.36 -37.01 23.23
CA GLY A 245 -11.88 -36.05 22.26
C GLY A 245 -11.44 -34.62 22.52
N ASN A 246 -10.13 -34.40 22.37
CA ASN A 246 -9.39 -33.14 22.30
C ASN A 246 -10.23 -31.89 21.89
N ARG A 247 -10.34 -30.90 22.80
CA ARG A 247 -10.77 -29.52 22.47
C ARG A 247 -9.91 -28.50 23.24
N GLN A 248 -9.01 -27.88 22.47
CA GLN A 248 -8.61 -26.47 22.49
C GLN A 248 -8.32 -25.83 23.85
N THR A 249 -7.03 -25.77 24.19
CA THR A 249 -6.46 -24.86 25.19
C THR A 249 -6.48 -23.40 24.69
N GLY A 250 -7.21 -22.52 25.38
CA GLY A 250 -7.00 -21.07 25.33
C GLY A 250 -5.97 -20.61 26.38
N PRO A 251 -5.38 -19.41 26.26
CA PRO A 251 -4.29 -18.97 27.14
C PRO A 251 -4.79 -18.55 28.54
N PRO A 252 -3.98 -18.70 29.60
CA PRO A 252 -4.41 -18.44 30.98
C PRO A 252 -4.46 -16.94 31.30
N ARG A 253 -5.49 -16.51 32.06
CA ARG A 253 -5.56 -15.19 32.70
C ARG A 253 -4.98 -15.28 34.12
N ALA A 254 -4.23 -14.26 34.53
CA ALA A 254 -3.59 -14.14 35.84
C ALA A 254 -4.61 -13.93 36.99
N PRO A 255 -4.30 -14.36 38.23
CA PRO A 255 -5.20 -14.24 39.37
C PRO A 255 -5.24 -12.81 39.92
N VAL A 256 -6.44 -12.34 40.25
CA VAL A 256 -6.69 -11.11 41.03
C VAL A 256 -6.73 -11.50 42.50
N ASN A 257 -5.98 -10.77 43.31
CA ASN A 257 -5.76 -10.99 44.73
C ASN A 257 -6.80 -10.23 45.56
N GLN A 258 -7.61 -10.95 46.36
CA GLN A 258 -8.10 -10.64 47.72
C GLN A 258 -9.33 -11.48 48.08
#